data_AF-A0A6J7HG30-F1
#
_entry.id   AF-A0A6J7HG30-F1
#
_cell.length_a   1.000
_cell.length_b   1.000
_cell.length_c   1.000
_cell.angle_alpha   90.00
_cell.angle_beta   90.00
_cell.angle_gamma   90.00
#
_symmetry.space_group_name_H-M   'P 1'
#
loop_
_entity.id
_entity.type
_entity.pdbx_description
1 polymer ?
#
loop_
_entity_poly.entity_id
_entity_poly.type
_entity_poly.pdbx_seq_one_letter_code
_entity_poly.pdbx_strand_id
1 'polypeptide(L)' 'MSWFTAITPHVADMGSEFNGGKIVTSSGAKDITEWSDFVGGYTLINALDMDAAVALAKGCPNKAGVRVFEIIPM' A
#
# COMPACT_ATOMS: atom_id res chain seq x y z
N MET A 1 8.40 -0.90 14.69
CA MET A 1 9.01 -2.15 14.18
C MET A 1 8.19 -3.40 14.50
N SER A 2 7.52 -3.49 15.66
CA SER A 2 6.71 -4.67 16.04
C SER A 2 5.67 -5.11 15.00
N TRP A 3 5.03 -4.15 14.33
CA TRP A 3 4.05 -4.45 13.29
C TRP A 3 4.62 -5.23 12.11
N PHE A 4 5.76 -4.77 11.55
CA PHE A 4 6.40 -5.44 10.42
C PHE A 4 6.75 -6.89 10.75
N THR A 5 7.27 -7.15 11.96
CA THR A 5 7.52 -8.51 12.44
C THR A 5 6.23 -9.33 12.59
N ALA A 6 5.16 -8.73 13.09
CA ALA A 6 3.88 -9.41 13.31
C ALA A 6 3.20 -9.82 12.00
N ILE A 7 3.34 -9.02 10.93
CA ILE A 7 2.72 -9.34 9.64
C ILE A 7 3.61 -10.20 8.75
N THR A 8 4.90 -10.38 9.04
CA THR A 8 5.85 -11.15 8.21
C THR A 8 5.29 -12.48 7.67
N PRO A 9 4.58 -13.31 8.46
CA PRO A 9 4.02 -14.57 7.95
C PRO A 9 2.97 -14.40 6.84
N HIS A 10 2.37 -13.21 6.76
CA HIS A 10 1.36 -12.85 5.77
C HIS A 10 1.95 -12.09 4.58
N VAL A 11 3.22 -11.65 4.63
CA VAL A 11 3.78 -10.80 3.58
C VAL A 11 4.09 -11.62 2.32
N ALA A 12 3.47 -11.22 1.21
CA ALA A 12 3.81 -11.69 -0.13
C ALA A 12 4.94 -10.84 -0.73
N ASP A 13 4.91 -9.53 -0.46
CA ASP A 13 5.97 -8.59 -0.82
C ASP A 13 6.04 -7.49 0.24
N MET A 14 7.21 -7.28 0.82
CA MET A 14 7.41 -6.23 1.83
C MET A 14 7.25 -4.83 1.21
N GLY A 15 7.43 -4.74 -0.10
CA GLY A 15 7.38 -3.52 -0.89
C GLY A 15 8.53 -2.57 -0.60
N SER A 16 8.36 -1.31 -1.00
CA SER A 16 9.33 -0.24 -0.79
C SER A 16 8.63 1.11 -0.76
N GLU A 17 9.34 2.09 -0.19
CA GLU A 17 8.92 3.49 -0.24
C GLU A 17 8.95 3.98 -1.69
N PHE A 18 7.97 4.81 -2.04
CA PHE A 18 7.92 5.48 -3.32
C PHE A 18 8.38 6.92 -3.16
N ASN A 19 9.12 7.42 -4.16
CA ASN A 19 9.54 8.81 -4.22
C ASN A 19 9.09 9.44 -5.53
N GLY A 20 8.11 10.34 -5.45
CA GLY A 20 7.52 10.96 -6.63
C GLY A 20 6.69 9.98 -7.46
N GLY A 21 6.22 10.45 -8.61
CA GLY A 21 5.51 9.63 -9.58
C GLY A 21 4.99 10.46 -10.75
N LYS A 22 4.58 9.78 -11.82
CA LYS A 22 3.91 10.39 -12.95
C LYS A 22 2.61 9.65 -13.24
N ILE A 23 1.55 10.40 -13.52
CA ILE A 23 0.31 9.85 -14.07
C ILE A 23 0.41 9.85 -15.59
N VAL A 24 0.16 8.70 -16.20
CA VAL A 24 0.14 8.52 -17.66
C VAL A 24 -1.30 8.35 -18.11
N THR A 25 -1.71 9.15 -19.08
CA THR A 25 -3.03 9.09 -19.72
C THR A 25 -2.86 8.98 -21.24
N SER A 26 -3.97 8.84 -21.97
CA SER A 26 -3.95 8.91 -23.45
C SER A 26 -3.45 10.24 -24.00
N SER A 27 -3.44 11.31 -23.20
CA SER A 27 -3.00 12.65 -23.59
C SER A 27 -1.56 12.98 -23.17
N GLY A 28 -0.87 12.08 -22.47
CA GLY A 28 0.54 12.24 -22.09
C GLY A 28 0.82 11.88 -20.64
N ALA A 29 1.98 12.32 -20.13
CA ALA A 29 2.42 12.07 -18.76
C ALA A 29 2.57 13.39 -17.98
N LYS A 30 2.15 13.40 -16.71
CA LYS A 30 2.25 14.55 -15.80
C LYS A 30 2.82 14.12 -14.46
N ASP A 31 3.57 15.00 -13.81
CA ASP A 31 4.05 14.76 -12.45
C ASP A 31 2.88 14.68 -11.46
N ILE A 32 2.96 13.74 -10.53
CA ILE A 32 2.05 13.64 -9.40
C ILE A 32 2.53 14.64 -8.34
N THR A 33 1.82 15.75 -8.23
CA THR A 33 2.13 16.82 -7.28
C THR A 33 1.12 16.89 -6.12
N GLU A 34 -0.06 16.29 -6.29
CA GLU A 34 -1.12 16.30 -5.30
C GLU A 34 -0.95 15.19 -4.27
N TRP A 35 -1.13 15.54 -2.99
CA TRP A 35 -0.99 14.59 -1.88
C TRP A 35 -2.04 13.47 -1.92
N SER A 36 -3.22 13.71 -2.50
CA SER A 36 -4.27 12.70 -2.64
C SER A 36 -3.83 11.52 -3.49
N ASP A 37 -3.05 11.83 -4.53
CA ASP A 37 -2.60 10.92 -5.57
C ASP A 37 -1.25 10.27 -5.20
N PHE A 38 -0.57 10.84 -4.19
CA PHE A 38 0.66 10.29 -3.67
C PHE A 38 0.41 9.02 -2.87
N VAL A 39 1.14 7.96 -3.22
CA VAL A 39 1.22 6.74 -2.43
C VAL A 39 2.66 6.68 -1.90
N GLY A 40 2.83 6.65 -0.58
CA GLY A 40 4.18 6.68 0.03
C GLY A 40 4.95 5.37 -0.11
N GLY A 41 4.28 4.30 -0.53
CA GLY A 41 4.82 2.96 -0.65
C GLY A 41 3.70 1.94 -0.62
N TYR A 42 4.08 0.67 -0.59
CA TYR A 42 3.16 -0.46 -0.52
C TYR A 42 3.74 -1.60 0.30
N THR A 43 2.86 -2.51 0.70
CA THR A 43 3.19 -3.85 1.20
C THR A 43 2.09 -4.77 0.69
N LEU A 44 2.46 -5.90 0.09
CA LEU A 44 1.50 -6.93 -0.33
C LEU A 44 1.42 -8.01 0.73
N ILE A 45 0.20 -8.34 1.13
CA ILE A 45 -0.08 -9.36 2.13
C ILE A 45 -1.10 -10.37 1.59
N ASN A 46 -0.96 -11.61 2.05
CA ASN A 46 -1.97 -12.65 1.93
C ASN A 46 -2.90 -12.58 3.16
N ALA A 47 -4.19 -12.40 2.90
CA ALA A 47 -5.24 -12.41 3.90
C ALA A 47 -6.41 -13.27 3.41
N LEU A 48 -7.24 -13.76 4.33
CA LEU A 48 -8.40 -14.58 3.99
C LEU A 48 -9.49 -13.75 3.27
N ASP A 49 -9.66 -12.52 3.71
CA ASP A 49 -10.65 -11.56 3.22
C ASP A 49 -10.22 -10.11 3.58
N MET A 50 -11.05 -9.14 3.19
CA MET A 50 -10.81 -7.72 3.45
C MET A 50 -10.75 -7.40 4.96
N ASP A 51 -11.58 -8.03 5.78
CA ASP A 51 -11.61 -7.77 7.23
C ASP A 51 -10.33 -8.25 7.91
N ALA A 52 -9.81 -9.41 7.50
CA ALA A 52 -8.51 -9.92 7.93
C ALA A 52 -7.36 -9.01 7.48
N ALA A 53 -7.39 -8.51 6.24
CA ALA A 53 -6.41 -7.55 5.75
C ALA A 53 -6.42 -6.24 6.55
N VAL A 54 -7.61 -5.71 6.86
CA VAL A 54 -7.78 -4.52 7.71
C VAL A 54 -7.28 -4.78 9.13
N ALA A 55 -7.57 -5.95 9.71
CA ALA A 55 -7.08 -6.33 11.04
C ALA A 55 -5.54 -6.35 11.10
N LEU A 56 -4.89 -6.90 10.07
CA LEU A 56 -3.43 -6.86 9.92
C LEU A 56 -2.95 -5.41 9.79
N ALA A 57 -3.62 -4.55 9.01
CA ALA A 57 -3.21 -3.17 8.77
C ALA A 57 -3.33 -2.23 9.99
N LYS A 58 -4.21 -2.51 10.97
CA LYS A 58 -4.46 -1.64 12.14
C LYS A 58 -3.20 -1.32 12.97
N GLY A 59 -2.18 -2.19 12.95
CA GLY A 59 -0.93 -1.96 13.67
C GLY A 59 0.10 -1.13 12.91
N CYS A 60 -0.19 -0.70 11.67
CA CYS A 60 0.77 -0.01 10.82
C CYS A 60 1.23 1.32 11.47
N PRO A 61 2.55 1.59 11.53
CA PRO A 61 3.08 2.79 12.20
C PRO A 61 2.84 4.10 11.43
N ASN A 62 2.23 4.06 10.23
CA ASN A 62 1.96 5.26 9.44
C ASN A 62 0.88 6.13 10.10
N LYS A 63 1.28 7.30 10.61
CA LYS A 63 0.40 8.24 11.32
C LYS A 63 -0.69 8.86 10.45
N ALA A 64 -0.49 8.92 9.13
CA ALA A 64 -1.51 9.40 8.20
C ALA A 64 -2.58 8.32 7.88
N GLY A 65 -2.40 7.11 8.40
CA GLY A 65 -3.21 5.94 8.06
C GLY A 65 -2.68 5.21 6.83
N VAL A 66 -3.31 4.07 6.53
CA VAL A 66 -3.04 3.26 5.34
C VAL A 66 -4.34 2.95 4.62
N ARG A 67 -4.25 2.80 3.29
CA ARG A 67 -5.37 2.38 2.44
C ARG A 67 -5.21 0.88 2.17
N VAL A 68 -6.27 0.11 2.30
CA VAL A 68 -6.28 -1.34 2.06
C VAL A 68 -7.06 -1.61 0.78
N PHE A 69 -6.45 -2.35 -0.14
CA PHE A 69 -7.05 -2.70 -1.43
C PHE A 69 -6.90 -4.21 -1.65
N GLU A 70 -7.86 -4.79 -2.36
CA GLU A 70 -7.79 -6.18 -2.82
C GLU A 70 -7.19 -6.23 -4.22
N ILE A 71 -6.20 -7.09 -4.43
CA ILE A 71 -5.69 -7.39 -5.76
C ILE A 71 -6.64 -8.38 -6.41
N ILE A 72 -7.30 -7.94 -7.48
CA ILE A 72 -8.18 -8.80 -8.28
C ILE A 72 -7.36 -9.31 -9.48
N PRO A 73 -7.27 -10.62 -9.71
CA PRO A 73 -6.63 -11.15 -10.91
C PRO A 73 -7.35 -10.65 -12.16
N MET A 74 -6.56 -10.27 -13.17
CA MET A 74 -7.05 -9.87 -14.49
C MET A 74 -7.66 -11.04 -15.27
#